data_AF-A0A2L2Z930-F1
#
_entry.id   AF-A0A2L2Z930-F1
#
_cell.length_a   1.000
_cell.length_b   1.000
_cell.length_c   1.000
_cell.angle_alpha   90.00
_cell.angle_beta   90.00
_cell.angle_gamma   90.00
#
_symmetry.space_group_name_H-M   'P 1'
#
loop_
_entity.id
_entity.type
_entity.pdbx_description
1 polymer ?
#
loop_
_entity_poly.entity_id
_entity_poly.type
_entity_poly.pdbx_seq_one_letter_code
_entity_poly.pdbx_strand_id
1 'polypeptide(L)' 'ILVVLVATAIGNNAAEESQLAMEDPDMFEGDITKIDPNDRNAHPQKIRRLPKGVIPYVI' A
#
# COMPACT_ATOMS: atom_id res chain seq x y z
N ILE A 1 -2.31 -2.64 34.15
CA ILE A 1 -3.65 -2.86 33.54
C ILE A 1 -3.95 -1.78 32.50
N LEU A 2 -3.97 -0.49 32.85
CA LEU A 2 -4.22 0.62 31.91
C LEU A 2 -3.25 0.65 30.70
N VAL A 3 -1.94 0.49 30.95
CA VAL A 3 -0.90 0.50 29.89
C VAL A 3 -1.06 -0.67 28.92
N VAL A 4 -1.49 -1.84 29.39
CA VAL A 4 -1.71 -3.02 28.56
C VAL A 4 -2.92 -2.82 27.64
N LEU A 5 -4.01 -2.26 28.16
CA LEU A 5 -5.22 -1.92 27.40
C LEU A 5 -4.94 -0.91 26.27
N VAL A 6 -4.14 0.13 26.57
CA VAL A 6 -3.74 1.13 25.57
C VAL A 6 -2.88 0.49 24.48
N ALA A 7 -1.92 -0.38 24.84
CA ALA A 7 -1.08 -1.08 23.88
C ALA A 7 -1.88 -2.01 22.96
N THR A 8 -2.85 -2.76 23.51
CA THR A 8 -3.72 -3.63 22.70
C THR A 8 -4.65 -2.83 21.78
N ALA A 9 -5.18 -1.70 22.22
CA ALA A 9 -6.05 -0.86 21.39
C ALA A 9 -5.28 -0.25 20.20
N ILE A 10 -4.05 0.24 20.42
CA ILE A 10 -3.20 0.78 19.35
C ILE A 10 -2.80 -0.32 18.37
N GLY A 11 -2.46 -1.52 18.86
CA GLY A 11 -2.12 -2.66 18.02
C GLY A 11 -3.27 -3.13 17.13
N ASN A 12 -4.50 -3.16 17.67
CA ASN A 12 -5.69 -3.57 16.92
C ASN A 12 -6.02 -2.60 15.77
N ASN A 13 -5.97 -1.28 16.03
CA ASN A 13 -6.26 -0.29 14.97
C ASN A 13 -5.25 -0.37 13.81
N ALA A 14 -3.96 -0.53 14.12
CA ALA A 14 -2.93 -0.69 13.10
C ALA A 14 -3.06 -2.01 12.31
N ALA A 15 -3.55 -3.07 12.96
CA ALA A 15 -3.81 -4.34 12.31
C ALA A 15 -5.03 -4.28 11.37
N GLU A 16 -6.09 -3.57 11.76
CA GLU A 16 -7.29 -3.38 10.94
C GLU A 16 -7.00 -2.57 9.67
N GLU A 17 -6.27 -1.45 9.75
CA GLU A 17 -5.91 -0.66 8.57
C GLU A 17 -5.02 -1.44 7.59
N SER A 18 -4.11 -2.27 8.11
CA SER A 18 -3.25 -3.15 7.31
C SER A 18 -4.04 -4.27 6.62
N GLN A 19 -5.10 -4.78 7.26
CA GLN A 19 -5.96 -5.82 6.67
C GLN A 19 -6.74 -5.27 5.47
N LEU A 20 -7.33 -4.08 5.60
CA LEU A 20 -8.11 -3.46 4.52
C LEU A 20 -7.31 -3.25 3.23
N ALA A 21 -6.00 -2.99 3.34
CA ALA A 21 -5.13 -2.84 2.18
C ALA A 21 -4.88 -4.16 1.43
N MET A 22 -5.05 -5.32 2.06
CA MET A 22 -4.70 -6.63 1.51
C MET A 22 -5.91 -7.45 1.04
N GLU A 23 -7.08 -6.84 0.97
CA GLU A 23 -8.36 -7.54 0.82
C GLU A 23 -8.83 -7.72 -0.63
N ASP A 24 -8.16 -7.14 -1.64
CA ASP A 24 -8.57 -7.30 -3.03
C ASP A 24 -7.85 -8.49 -3.71
N PRO A 25 -8.55 -9.63 -3.93
CA PRO A 25 -7.94 -10.83 -4.49
C PRO A 25 -7.60 -10.70 -5.99
N ASP A 26 -8.16 -9.70 -6.68
CA ASP A 26 -7.91 -9.47 -8.10
C ASP A 26 -6.70 -8.54 -8.32
N MET A 27 -6.11 -8.00 -7.25
CA MET A 27 -4.92 -7.14 -7.29
C MET A 27 -3.64 -7.91 -6.99
N PHE A 28 -2.54 -7.45 -7.58
CA PHE A 28 -1.22 -8.00 -7.27
C PHE A 28 -0.78 -7.59 -5.87
N GLU A 29 -0.35 -8.57 -5.07
CA GLU A 29 0.01 -8.38 -3.65
C GLU A 29 -1.08 -7.71 -2.79
N GLY A 30 -2.35 -7.67 -3.27
CA GLY A 30 -3.51 -7.17 -2.54
C GLY A 30 -3.92 -5.72 -2.86
N ASP A 31 -3.01 -4.87 -3.33
CA ASP A 31 -3.25 -3.42 -3.50
C ASP A 31 -2.68 -2.80 -4.79
N ILE A 32 -1.96 -3.57 -5.62
CA ILE A 32 -1.35 -3.05 -6.85
C ILE A 32 -2.13 -3.50 -8.09
N THR A 33 -2.58 -2.52 -8.87
CA THR A 33 -3.16 -2.78 -10.20
C THR A 33 -2.10 -2.70 -11.31
N LYS A 34 -2.33 -3.46 -12.39
CA LYS A 34 -1.58 -3.36 -13.67
C LYS A 34 -0.07 -3.55 -13.54
N ILE A 35 0.35 -4.75 -13.15
CA ILE A 35 1.76 -5.15 -13.13
C ILE A 35 2.21 -5.79 -14.46
N ASP A 36 3.50 -5.64 -14.78
CA ASP A 36 4.17 -6.53 -15.73
C ASP A 36 4.74 -7.71 -14.92
N PRO A 37 4.36 -8.98 -15.22
CA PRO A 37 4.84 -10.13 -14.47
C PRO A 37 6.35 -10.36 -14.55
N ASN A 38 7.06 -9.64 -15.43
CA ASN A 38 8.51 -9.69 -15.56
C ASN A 38 9.25 -8.61 -14.75
N ASP A 39 8.52 -7.65 -14.18
CA ASP A 39 9.12 -6.58 -13.37
C ASP A 39 9.52 -7.12 -11.99
N ARG A 40 10.73 -6.77 -11.53
CA ARG A 40 11.25 -7.15 -10.21
C ARG A 40 10.85 -6.14 -9.12
N ASN A 41 9.56 -5.80 -9.07
CA ASN A 41 8.96 -4.82 -8.14
C ASN A 41 9.55 -3.39 -8.21
N ALA A 42 10.34 -3.09 -9.23
CA ALA A 42 10.87 -1.76 -9.50
C ALA A 42 10.54 -1.38 -10.93
N HIS A 43 9.92 -0.23 -11.16
CA HIS A 43 9.62 0.24 -12.50
C HIS A 43 10.90 0.67 -13.23
N PRO A 44 11.45 -0.10 -14.19
CA PRO A 44 12.80 0.17 -14.72
C PRO A 44 12.79 1.29 -15.77
N GLN A 45 11.65 1.46 -16.46
CA GLN A 45 11.49 2.41 -17.56
C GLN A 45 11.34 3.85 -17.06
N LYS A 46 12.26 4.74 -17.47
CA LYS A 46 12.20 6.18 -17.15
C LYS A 46 10.93 6.87 -17.65
N ILE A 47 10.34 6.40 -18.75
CA ILE A 47 9.13 7.00 -19.35
C ILE A 47 7.89 6.88 -18.46
N ARG A 48 7.86 5.90 -17.56
CA ARG A 48 6.75 5.70 -16.62
C ARG A 48 6.97 6.41 -15.28
N ARG A 49 8.06 7.19 -15.15
CA ARG A 49 8.29 8.07 -13.99
C ARG A 49 7.55 9.38 -14.19
N LEU A 50 7.03 9.93 -13.10
CA LEU A 50 6.34 11.22 -13.13
C LEU A 50 7.31 12.35 -13.50
N PRO A 51 6.92 13.27 -14.40
CA PRO A 51 7.76 14.38 -14.80
C PRO A 51 8.14 15.24 -13.59
N LYS A 52 9.44 15.49 -13.41
CA LYS A 52 9.99 16.31 -12.32
C LYS A 52 9.60 15.85 -10.90
N GLY A 53 9.11 14.62 -10.75
CA GLY A 53 8.64 14.09 -9.46
C GLY A 53 7.37 14.76 -8.92
N VAL A 54 6.60 15.45 -9.77
CA VAL A 54 5.35 16.11 -9.36
C VAL A 54 4.16 15.22 -9.69
N ILE A 55 3.28 15.01 -8.71
CA ILE A 55 2.07 14.19 -8.84
C ILE A 55 0.83 15.10 -8.81
N PRO A 56 0.25 15.47 -9.97
CA PRO A 56 -1.02 16.19 -9.98
C PRO A 56 -2.16 15.23 -9.62
N TYR A 57 -3.10 15.70 -8.80
CA TYR A 57 -4.29 14.94 -8.43
C TYR A 57 -5.52 15.86 -8.33
N VAL A 58 -6.70 15.25 -8.36
CA VAL A 58 -8.00 15.87 -8.08
C VAL A 58 -8.67 15.04 -6.99
N ILE A 59 -9.37 15.70 -6.06
CA ILE A 59 -10.19 15.05 -5.03
C ILE A 59 -11.59 14.88 -5.57
#